data_AF-A0A9D5Y3J9-F1
#
_entry.id   AF-A0A9D5Y3J9-F1
#
_cell.length_a   1.000
_cell.length_b   1.000
_cell.length_c   1.000
_cell.angle_alpha   90.00
_cell.angle_beta   90.00
_cell.angle_gamma   90.00
#
_symmetry.space_group_name_H-M   'P 1'
#
loop_
_entity.id
_entity.type
_entity.pdbx_description
1 polymer ?
#
loop_
_entity_poly.entity_id
_entity_poly.type
_entity_poly.pdbx_seq_one_letter_code
_entity_poly.pdbx_strand_id
1 'polypeptide(L)'
;MTFFNTSASTSRAIALWLFACCAMVFVTLIIGGMTRLTHAGLSIVEWQPLVGALPPLNAADWQTLFAKYQLTPEFRLRNHDMDLAGFQYIFWWEWAHRLSGRLIGLVFFVPYVWFIVRGQLRGKLAWQVLGFFVLGGLQGAMGWYMVKSGLVDDPRVSS
;
A
#
# COMPACT_ATOMS: atom_id res chain seq x y z
N MET A 1 -0.85 38.31 -22.71
CA MET A 1 -0.38 36.91 -22.60
C MET A 1 0.75 36.90 -21.58
N THR A 2 0.45 36.59 -20.33
CA THR A 2 1.44 36.57 -19.23
C THR A 2 2.27 35.29 -19.33
N PHE A 3 3.54 35.45 -19.66
CA PHE A 3 4.54 34.38 -19.63
C PHE A 3 4.71 33.89 -18.18
N PHE A 4 4.42 32.62 -17.95
CA PHE A 4 4.60 31.95 -16.66
C PHE A 4 6.10 31.80 -16.37
N ASN A 5 6.62 32.71 -15.55
CA ASN A 5 7.97 32.60 -15.01
C ASN A 5 7.92 31.69 -13.78
N THR A 6 7.80 30.37 -13.99
CA THR A 6 8.02 29.41 -12.90
C THR A 6 9.48 29.50 -12.54
N SER A 7 9.80 30.06 -11.37
CA SER A 7 11.20 30.22 -10.96
C SER A 7 11.94 28.88 -11.05
N ALA A 8 13.21 28.89 -11.47
CA ALA A 8 13.98 27.67 -11.63
C ALA A 8 14.02 26.80 -10.35
N SER A 9 13.89 27.41 -9.16
CA SER A 9 13.79 26.69 -7.89
C SER A 9 12.44 25.97 -7.71
N THR A 10 11.32 26.61 -8.08
CA THR A 10 9.99 25.98 -8.08
C THR A 10 9.94 24.77 -9.01
N SER A 11 10.50 24.87 -10.22
CA SER A 11 10.55 23.76 -11.17
C SER A 11 11.41 22.59 -10.65
N ARG A 12 12.52 22.88 -9.96
CA ARG A 12 13.35 21.85 -9.31
C ARG A 12 12.64 21.18 -8.14
N ALA A 13 11.89 21.94 -7.33
CA ALA A 13 11.13 21.39 -6.20
C ALA A 13 10.02 20.43 -6.68
N ILE A 14 9.29 20.79 -7.74
CA ILE A 14 8.28 19.92 -8.36
C ILE A 14 8.93 18.67 -8.95
N ALA A 15 10.07 18.82 -9.64
CA ALA A 15 10.79 17.67 -10.20
C ALA A 15 11.30 16.71 -9.12
N LEU A 16 11.89 17.23 -8.04
CA LEU A 16 12.37 16.42 -6.92
C LEU A 16 11.20 15.71 -6.21
N TRP A 17 10.07 16.39 -6.05
CA TRP A 17 8.84 15.80 -5.51
C TRP A 17 8.31 14.68 -6.39
N LEU A 18 8.20 14.89 -7.71
CA LEU A 18 7.78 13.85 -8.65
C LEU A 18 8.75 12.66 -8.65
N PHE A 19 10.06 12.91 -8.56
CA PHE A 19 11.07 11.85 -8.48
C PHE A 19 10.95 11.06 -7.17
N ALA A 20 10.71 11.74 -6.05
CA ALA A 20 10.42 11.09 -4.76
C ALA A 20 9.15 10.23 -4.84
N CYS A 21 8.07 10.73 -5.46
CA CYS A 21 6.86 9.95 -5.71
C CYS A 21 7.15 8.69 -6.53
N CYS A 22 7.90 8.80 -7.63
CA CYS A 22 8.31 7.65 -8.44
C CYS A 22 9.13 6.64 -7.64
N ALA A 23 10.11 7.11 -6.85
CA ALA A 23 10.91 6.25 -6.00
C ALA A 23 10.06 5.49 -4.96
N MET A 24 9.10 6.16 -4.33
CA MET A 24 8.20 5.51 -3.37
C MET A 24 7.29 4.46 -4.04
N VAL A 25 6.74 4.77 -5.22
CA VAL A 25 5.94 3.80 -5.99
C VAL A 25 6.79 2.57 -6.34
N PHE A 26 8.05 2.77 -6.74
CA PHE A 26 8.98 1.69 -7.02
C PHE A 26 9.27 0.83 -5.77
N VAL A 27 9.49 1.45 -4.61
CA VAL A 27 9.64 0.73 -3.34
C VAL A 27 8.38 -0.09 -3.01
N THR A 28 7.20 0.48 -3.21
CA THR A 28 5.93 -0.23 -2.96
C THR A 28 5.71 -1.39 -3.93
N LEU A 29 6.15 -1.25 -5.18
CA LEU A 29 6.17 -2.34 -6.16
C LEU A 29 7.10 -3.48 -5.72
N ILE A 30 8.30 -3.18 -5.21
CA ILE A 30 9.22 -4.20 -4.68
C ILE A 30 8.61 -4.91 -3.47
N ILE A 31 8.14 -4.15 -2.48
CA ILE A 31 7.54 -4.71 -1.26
C ILE A 31 6.30 -5.55 -1.61
N GLY A 32 5.47 -5.10 -2.53
CA GLY A 32 4.31 -5.86 -3.01
C GLY A 32 4.70 -7.14 -3.76
N GLY A 33 5.74 -7.06 -4.59
CA GLY A 33 6.34 -8.23 -5.24
C GLY A 33 6.82 -9.26 -4.22
N MET A 34 7.55 -8.81 -3.19
CA MET A 34 8.01 -9.66 -2.09
C MET A 34 6.83 -10.27 -1.31
N THR A 35 5.80 -9.49 -1.00
CA THR A 35 4.57 -9.95 -0.31
C THR A 35 3.88 -11.06 -1.12
N ARG A 36 3.83 -10.92 -2.45
CA ARG A 36 3.26 -11.94 -3.34
C ARG A 36 4.12 -13.21 -3.41
N LEU A 37 5.44 -13.07 -3.52
CA LEU A 37 6.38 -14.20 -3.59
C LEU A 37 6.45 -14.98 -2.28
N THR A 38 6.32 -14.28 -1.15
CA THR A 38 6.28 -14.90 0.20
C THR A 38 4.89 -15.41 0.57
N HIS A 39 3.89 -15.22 -0.30
CA HIS A 39 2.48 -15.56 -0.05
C HIS A 39 1.95 -14.99 1.26
N ALA A 40 2.41 -13.78 1.58
CA ALA A 40 1.95 -12.99 2.71
C ALA A 40 0.60 -12.31 2.45
N GLY A 41 -0.18 -12.78 1.48
CA GLY A 41 -1.36 -12.06 0.98
C GLY A 41 -2.56 -12.08 1.93
N LEU A 42 -2.68 -13.10 2.78
CA LEU A 42 -3.74 -13.24 3.79
C LEU A 42 -3.19 -13.34 5.22
N SER A 43 -1.97 -12.88 5.49
CA SER A 43 -1.42 -12.91 6.86
C SER A 43 -2.16 -11.94 7.79
N ILE A 44 -2.77 -10.87 7.26
CA ILE A 44 -3.64 -9.93 7.96
C ILE A 44 -5.10 -10.14 7.56
N VAL A 45 -5.77 -11.05 8.27
CA VAL A 45 -7.19 -11.43 8.04
C VAL A 45 -8.17 -10.42 8.65
N GLU A 46 -7.85 -9.83 9.81
CA GLU A 46 -8.71 -8.84 10.46
C GLU A 46 -8.29 -7.42 10.11
N TRP A 47 -9.13 -6.74 9.32
CA TRP A 47 -8.98 -5.34 9.00
C TRP A 47 -9.50 -4.48 10.15
N GLN A 48 -8.66 -4.19 11.14
CA GLN A 48 -8.95 -3.14 12.12
C GLN A 48 -8.40 -1.79 11.59
N PRO A 49 -9.24 -0.82 11.19
CA PRO A 49 -8.81 0.43 10.55
C PRO A 49 -7.81 1.24 11.38
N LEU A 50 -7.94 1.17 12.71
CA LEU A 50 -7.14 1.91 13.68
C LEU A 50 -5.89 1.15 14.15
N VAL A 51 -6.00 -0.18 14.34
CA VAL A 51 -4.90 -1.03 14.84
C VAL A 51 -4.02 -1.55 13.71
N GLY A 52 -4.51 -1.65 12.47
CA GLY A 52 -3.72 -2.07 11.32
C GLY A 52 -2.59 -1.10 10.90
N ALA A 53 -2.48 0.06 11.56
CA ALA A 53 -1.35 0.97 11.40
C ALA A 53 -0.22 0.69 12.41
N LEU A 54 -0.51 0.02 13.53
CA LEU A 54 0.44 -0.28 14.59
C LEU A 54 0.76 -1.78 14.57
N PRO A 55 2.04 -2.17 14.44
CA PRO A 55 2.41 -3.58 14.57
C PRO A 55 2.09 -4.06 15.99
N PRO A 56 1.89 -5.38 16.20
CA PRO A 56 1.65 -5.94 17.53
C PRO A 56 2.84 -5.60 18.43
N LEU A 57 2.55 -4.90 19.54
CA LEU A 57 3.59 -4.36 20.42
C LEU A 57 4.02 -5.37 21.49
N ASN A 58 3.20 -6.40 21.74
CA ASN A 58 3.42 -7.38 22.80
C ASN A 58 3.40 -8.82 22.26
N ALA A 59 4.09 -9.73 22.95
CA ALA A 59 4.12 -11.15 22.62
C ALA A 59 2.74 -11.83 22.64
N ALA A 60 1.83 -11.38 23.52
CA ALA A 60 0.48 -11.91 23.60
C ALA A 60 -0.36 -11.59 22.34
N ASP A 61 -0.17 -10.41 21.76
CA ASP A 61 -0.86 -9.99 20.54
C ASP A 61 -0.36 -10.79 19.33
N TRP A 62 0.95 -11.03 19.27
CA TRP A 62 1.58 -11.89 18.25
C TRP A 62 1.04 -13.32 18.31
N GLN A 63 0.92 -13.91 19.50
CA GLN A 63 0.34 -15.25 19.66
C GLN A 63 -1.12 -15.30 19.25
N THR A 64 -1.90 -14.26 19.57
CA THR A 64 -3.32 -14.17 19.20
C THR A 64 -3.49 -14.08 17.68
N LEU A 65 -2.69 -13.25 17.01
CA LEU A 65 -2.70 -13.12 15.55
C LEU A 65 -2.22 -14.39 14.85
N PHE A 66 -1.18 -15.03 15.40
CA PHE A 66 -0.69 -16.29 14.85
C PHE A 66 -1.73 -17.41 14.99
N ALA A 67 -2.40 -17.53 16.14
CA ALA A 67 -3.49 -18.48 16.32
C ALA A 67 -4.63 -18.25 15.32
N LYS A 68 -4.95 -16.99 14.99
CA LYS A 68 -5.92 -16.66 13.93
C LYS A 68 -5.39 -17.03 12.54
N TYR A 69 -4.12 -16.76 12.26
CA TYR A 69 -3.48 -17.15 11.01
C TYR A 69 -3.49 -18.66 10.80
N GLN A 70 -3.28 -19.45 11.85
CA GLN A 70 -3.36 -20.92 11.81
C GLN A 70 -4.73 -21.45 11.35
N LEU A 71 -5.80 -20.68 11.59
CA LEU A 71 -7.15 -21.04 11.14
C LEU A 71 -7.36 -20.78 9.64
N THR A 72 -6.50 -20.00 8.99
CA THR A 72 -6.63 -19.72 7.55
C THR A 72 -6.31 -20.95 6.70
N PRO A 73 -6.93 -21.06 5.50
CA PRO A 73 -6.57 -22.10 4.55
C PRO A 73 -5.11 -22.00 4.07
N GLU A 74 -4.52 -20.80 4.01
CA GLU A 74 -3.11 -20.62 3.63
C GLU A 74 -2.15 -21.32 4.61
N PHE A 75 -2.36 -21.15 5.91
CA PHE A 75 -1.56 -21.86 6.91
C PHE A 75 -1.75 -23.37 6.77
N ARG A 76 -2.99 -23.84 6.69
CA ARG A 76 -3.30 -25.27 6.61
C ARG A 76 -2.78 -25.96 5.34
N LEU A 77 -2.75 -25.26 4.21
CA LEU A 77 -2.37 -25.85 2.92
C LEU A 77 -0.89 -25.72 2.60
N ARG A 78 -0.18 -24.74 3.20
CA ARG A 78 1.16 -24.40 2.73
C ARG A 78 2.17 -23.99 3.79
N ASN A 79 1.73 -23.34 4.87
CA ASN A 79 2.62 -22.87 5.94
C ASN A 79 2.39 -23.65 7.25
N HIS A 80 1.94 -24.90 7.16
CA HIS A 80 1.51 -25.72 8.31
C HIS A 80 2.63 -26.02 9.32
N ASP A 81 3.87 -25.94 8.86
CA ASP A 81 5.13 -26.12 9.59
C ASP A 81 5.74 -24.80 10.08
N MET A 82 5.09 -23.67 9.82
CA MET A 82 5.59 -22.34 10.16
C MET A 82 5.47 -22.05 11.65
N ASP A 83 6.54 -21.50 12.23
CA ASP A 83 6.56 -21.03 13.60
C ASP A 83 6.18 -19.54 13.71
N LEU A 84 6.16 -19.02 14.94
CA LEU A 84 5.83 -17.62 15.20
C LEU A 84 6.80 -16.65 14.50
N ALA A 85 8.08 -17.02 14.36
CA ALA A 85 9.09 -16.19 13.73
C ALA A 85 8.86 -16.07 12.20
N GLY A 86 8.51 -17.19 11.55
CA GLY A 86 8.10 -17.20 10.14
C GLY A 86 6.83 -16.38 9.91
N PHE A 87 5.85 -16.47 10.81
CA PHE A 87 4.65 -15.63 10.77
C PHE A 87 4.99 -14.14 10.88
N GLN A 88 5.85 -13.75 11.84
CA GLN A 88 6.30 -12.36 11.98
C GLN A 88 6.97 -11.85 10.70
N TYR A 89 7.84 -12.65 10.08
CA TYR A 89 8.52 -12.28 8.83
C TYR A 89 7.53 -11.94 7.71
N ILE A 90 6.56 -12.83 7.47
CA ILE A 90 5.51 -12.65 6.46
C ILE A 90 4.60 -11.46 6.79
N PHE A 91 4.21 -11.32 8.06
CA PHE A 91 3.39 -10.21 8.55
C PHE A 91 4.05 -8.85 8.31
N TRP A 92 5.36 -8.73 8.57
CA TRP A 92 6.09 -7.47 8.37
C TRP A 92 6.08 -7.02 6.91
N TRP A 93 6.20 -7.95 5.96
CA TRP A 93 6.11 -7.62 4.53
C TRP A 93 4.73 -7.11 4.14
N GLU A 94 3.67 -7.80 4.58
CA GLU A 94 2.30 -7.38 4.29
C GLU A 94 1.97 -6.04 4.94
N TRP A 95 2.36 -5.86 6.21
CA TRP A 95 2.19 -4.61 6.95
C TRP A 95 2.96 -3.46 6.28
N ALA A 96 4.22 -3.68 5.91
CA ALA A 96 5.05 -2.67 5.24
C ALA A 96 4.44 -2.29 3.88
N HIS A 97 3.90 -3.26 3.13
CA HIS A 97 3.22 -3.01 1.86
C HIS A 97 1.99 -2.11 2.05
N ARG A 98 1.12 -2.46 3.00
CA ARG A 98 -0.12 -1.71 3.31
C ARG A 98 0.18 -0.31 3.86
N LEU A 99 1.18 -0.18 4.73
CA LEU A 99 1.63 1.10 5.26
C LEU A 99 2.22 1.98 4.14
N SER A 100 3.06 1.41 3.28
CA SER A 100 3.68 2.15 2.17
C SER A 100 2.63 2.71 1.21
N GLY A 101 1.59 1.92 0.89
CA GLY A 101 0.47 2.39 0.07
C GLY A 101 -0.27 3.60 0.67
N ARG A 102 -0.51 3.58 2.00
CA ARG A 102 -1.14 4.70 2.73
C ARG A 102 -0.23 5.93 2.77
N LEU A 103 1.06 5.74 3.04
CA LEU A 103 2.04 6.82 3.09
C LEU A 103 2.23 7.49 1.73
N ILE A 104 2.25 6.73 0.63
CA ILE A 104 2.29 7.31 -0.72
C ILE A 104 1.09 8.20 -0.97
N GLY A 105 -0.11 7.76 -0.58
CA GLY A 105 -1.31 8.58 -0.70
C GLY A 105 -1.15 9.94 -0.02
N LEU A 106 -0.64 9.97 1.21
CA LEU A 106 -0.40 11.20 1.97
C LEU A 106 0.74 12.05 1.40
N VAL A 107 1.90 11.44 1.13
CA VAL A 107 3.10 12.13 0.61
C VAL A 107 2.88 12.66 -0.81
N PHE A 108 1.96 12.04 -1.57
CA PHE A 108 1.52 12.59 -2.84
C PHE A 108 0.50 13.72 -2.65
N PHE A 109 -0.55 13.50 -1.84
CA PHE A 109 -1.67 14.42 -1.72
C PHE A 109 -1.28 15.75 -1.05
N VAL A 110 -0.48 15.72 0.02
CA VAL A 110 -0.12 16.92 0.79
C VAL A 110 0.66 17.94 -0.06
N PRO A 111 1.77 17.57 -0.74
CA PRO A 111 2.48 18.51 -1.61
C PRO A 111 1.67 18.86 -2.85
N TYR A 112 0.87 17.94 -3.40
CA TYR A 112 0.00 18.22 -4.54
C TYR A 112 -0.96 19.39 -4.23
N VAL A 113 -1.69 19.31 -3.11
CA VAL A 113 -2.58 20.40 -2.66
C VAL A 113 -1.79 21.68 -2.40
N TRP A 114 -0.63 21.58 -1.75
CA TRP A 114 0.21 22.74 -1.49
C TRP A 114 0.67 23.46 -2.78
N PHE A 115 1.13 22.71 -3.79
CA PHE A 115 1.56 23.28 -5.07
C PHE A 115 0.40 23.88 -5.87
N ILE A 116 -0.81 23.30 -5.77
CA ILE A 116 -2.04 23.83 -6.36
C ILE A 116 -2.43 25.17 -5.71
N VAL A 117 -2.48 25.22 -4.37
CA VAL A 117 -2.84 26.43 -3.60
C VAL A 117 -1.84 27.57 -3.85
N ARG A 118 -0.54 27.25 -3.97
CA ARG A 118 0.51 28.22 -4.29
C ARG A 118 0.53 28.62 -5.77
N GLY A 119 -0.33 28.04 -6.61
CA GLY A 119 -0.38 28.29 -8.05
C GLY A 119 0.87 27.86 -8.80
N GLN A 120 1.72 27.03 -8.19
CA GLN A 120 2.96 26.51 -8.78
C GLN A 120 2.69 25.33 -9.73
N LEU A 121 1.58 24.61 -9.51
CA LEU A 121 1.10 23.52 -10.37
C LEU A 121 -0.22 23.97 -11.03
N ARG A 122 -0.20 24.28 -12.33
CA ARG A 122 -1.38 24.76 -13.08
C ARG A 122 -1.43 24.16 -14.49
N GLY A 123 -2.63 24.14 -15.09
CA GLY A 123 -2.84 23.69 -16.47
C GLY A 123 -2.75 22.18 -16.65
N LYS A 124 -2.21 21.75 -17.81
CA LYS A 124 -2.18 20.33 -18.22
C LYS A 124 -1.44 19.43 -17.22
N LEU A 125 -0.33 19.90 -16.65
CA LEU A 125 0.48 19.14 -15.71
C LEU A 125 -0.31 18.79 -14.42
N ALA A 126 -1.10 19.74 -13.90
CA ALA A 126 -1.93 19.51 -12.71
C ALA A 126 -2.98 18.40 -12.94
N TRP A 127 -3.60 18.38 -14.12
CA TRP A 127 -4.57 17.34 -14.51
C TRP A 127 -3.91 15.98 -14.79
N GLN A 128 -2.72 15.97 -15.41
CA GLN A 128 -1.97 14.72 -15.63
C GLN A 128 -1.55 14.07 -14.31
N VAL A 129 -1.01 14.86 -13.38
CA VAL A 129 -0.60 14.40 -12.05
C VAL A 129 -1.81 13.88 -11.26
N LEU A 130 -2.96 14.57 -11.32
CA LEU A 130 -4.20 14.08 -10.72
C LEU A 130 -4.67 12.76 -11.36
N GLY A 131 -4.60 12.64 -12.68
CA GLY A 131 -4.96 11.43 -13.41
C GLY A 131 -4.14 10.22 -12.94
N PHE A 132 -2.82 10.37 -12.80
CA PHE A 132 -1.97 9.30 -12.27
C PHE A 132 -2.32 8.92 -10.83
N PHE A 133 -2.67 9.90 -9.99
CA PHE A 133 -3.12 9.63 -8.63
C PHE A 133 -4.42 8.84 -8.58
N VAL A 134 -5.42 9.22 -9.38
CA VAL A 134 -6.70 8.51 -9.46
C VAL A 134 -6.49 7.09 -9.98
N LEU A 135 -5.66 6.90 -11.02
CA LEU A 135 -5.32 5.58 -11.53
C LEU A 135 -4.62 4.71 -10.48
N GLY A 136 -3.65 5.26 -9.72
CA GLY A 136 -3.00 4.56 -8.62
C GLY A 136 -3.97 4.21 -7.48
N GLY A 137 -4.89 5.11 -7.13
CA GLY A 137 -5.95 4.87 -6.16
C GLY A 137 -6.91 3.76 -6.59
N LEU A 138 -7.30 3.75 -7.87
CA LEU A 138 -8.11 2.67 -8.47
C LEU A 138 -7.35 1.34 -8.45
N GLN A 139 -6.04 1.34 -8.72
CA GLN A 139 -5.21 0.13 -8.61
C GLN A 139 -5.18 -0.42 -7.17
N GLY A 140 -5.09 0.45 -6.16
CA GLY A 140 -5.20 0.06 -4.75
C GLY A 140 -6.60 -0.46 -4.37
N ALA A 141 -7.65 0.17 -4.89
CA ALA A 141 -9.03 -0.25 -4.66
C ALA A 141 -9.33 -1.62 -5.29
N MET A 142 -8.81 -1.88 -6.50
CA MET A 142 -8.87 -3.21 -7.13
C MET A 142 -8.12 -4.26 -6.32
N GLY A 143 -6.92 -3.94 -5.80
CA GLY A 143 -6.17 -4.84 -4.91
C GLY A 143 -6.95 -5.21 -3.65
N TRP A 144 -7.64 -4.24 -3.03
CA TRP A 144 -8.53 -4.50 -1.90
C TRP A 144 -9.72 -5.39 -2.27
N TYR A 145 -10.34 -5.14 -3.42
CA TYR A 145 -11.46 -5.94 -3.92
C TYR A 145 -11.07 -7.41 -4.14
N MET A 146 -9.88 -7.68 -4.69
CA MET A 146 -9.37 -9.04 -4.90
C MET A 146 -9.18 -9.84 -3.61
N VAL A 147 -8.69 -9.20 -2.54
CA VAL A 147 -8.55 -9.86 -1.22
C VAL A 147 -9.93 -10.17 -0.63
N LYS A 148 -10.87 -9.22 -0.77
CA LYS A 148 -12.25 -9.43 -0.32
C LYS A 148 -12.92 -10.58 -1.07
N SER A 149 -12.73 -10.70 -2.39
CA SER A 149 -13.29 -11.83 -3.16
C SER A 149 -12.62 -13.15 -2.80
N GLY A 150 -11.30 -13.18 -2.59
CA GLY A 150 -10.58 -14.38 -2.15
C GLY A 150 -10.93 -14.86 -0.74
N LEU A 151 -11.46 -13.97 0.11
CA LEU A 151 -12.01 -14.30 1.43
C LEU A 151 -13.50 -14.70 1.40
N VAL A 152 -14.18 -14.49 0.28
CA VAL A 152 -15.61 -14.87 0.08
C VAL A 152 -15.72 -16.19 -0.69
N ASP A 153 -14.74 -16.55 -1.51
CA ASP A 153 -14.70 -17.84 -2.21
C ASP A 153 -14.13 -18.96 -1.32
N ASP A 154 -14.99 -19.50 -0.45
CA ASP A 154 -14.91 -20.88 0.04
C ASP A 154 -15.06 -21.83 -1.18
N PRO A 155 -14.24 -22.89 -1.34
CA PRO A 155 -14.23 -23.74 -2.51
C PRO A 155 -15.40 -24.71 -2.44
N ARG A 156 -16.42 -24.51 -3.29
CA ARG A 156 -17.28 -25.52 -3.96
C ARG A 156 -18.59 -24.86 -4.39
N VAL A 157 -18.75 -24.63 -5.69
CA VAL A 157 -19.77 -25.32 -6.50
C VAL A 157 -19.37 -25.32 -7.98
N SER A 158 -19.32 -26.55 -8.49
CA SER A 158 -19.38 -26.99 -9.88
C SER A 158 -19.97 -26.02 -10.91
N SER A 159 -19.26 -25.90 -12.04
CA SER A 159 -19.79 -26.28 -13.37
C SER A 159 -18.62 -26.71 -14.24
#